data_AF-A0A9D9HMK8-F1
#
_entry.id   AF-A0A9D9HMK8-F1
#
_cell.length_a   1.000
_cell.length_b   1.000
_cell.length_c   1.000
_cell.angle_alpha   90.00
_cell.angle_beta   90.00
_cell.angle_gamma   90.00
#
_symmetry.space_group_name_H-M   'P 1'
#
loop_
_entity.id
_entity.type
_entity.pdbx_description
1 polymer ?
#
loop_
_entity_poly.entity_id
_entity_poly.type
_entity_poly.pdbx_seq_one_letter_code
_entity_poly.pdbx_strand_id
1 'polypeptide(L)'
;MKDTADIKRENKSQIRKLLISGNSYTKQQVSLQTGLSVASCNTYLNEMAITGEVIGEKQKLNDVGRNAVVYKLNENFESILCIYFELIQGIKSITTAVFSPIGRLLHKQTVSNEVLDSSAVIQTVSNIMEQFPNVSQIMVGTPSIAENGVIRHSDIEELEDVPLKSVLEERFKLSVSISNDMHYKVYGYYYQEQIPDKIITLVNYPSGVLPGTATVHKGVLLTGKNLFAGMVGFMDYGISQEQQIKKLQRPTAEPFIIKAAIALISILNPHQLLFTGDLLHKEDLNKIYIACKKCIPEEYMPEFVFLPDTEEYYLKGMYWAAVERKENME
;
A
#
# COMPACT_ATOMS: atom_id res chain seq x y z
N MET A 1 26.59 13.66 10.19
CA MET A 1 26.13 15.06 10.01
C MET A 1 25.39 15.07 8.68
N LYS A 2 24.08 15.34 8.66
CA LYS A 2 23.31 15.39 7.39
C LYS A 2 23.90 16.51 6.52
N ASP A 3 24.11 16.26 5.24
CA ASP A 3 24.61 17.30 4.32
C ASP A 3 23.49 18.33 4.05
N THR A 4 23.85 19.53 3.63
CA THR A 4 22.93 20.63 3.31
C THR A 4 21.92 20.21 2.22
N ALA A 5 22.33 19.34 1.30
CA ALA A 5 21.46 18.75 0.29
C ALA A 5 20.38 17.84 0.91
N ASP A 6 20.74 17.00 1.88
CA ASP A 6 19.81 16.10 2.58
C ASP A 6 18.75 16.89 3.36
N ILE A 7 19.18 17.94 4.06
CA ILE A 7 18.27 18.81 4.83
C ILE A 7 17.29 19.52 3.89
N LYS A 8 17.78 20.01 2.75
CA LYS A 8 16.94 20.65 1.73
C LYS A 8 15.88 19.71 1.18
N ARG A 9 16.26 18.47 0.89
CA ARG A 9 15.34 17.42 0.44
C ARG A 9 14.27 17.11 1.48
N GLU A 10 14.68 16.86 2.72
CA GLU A 10 13.77 16.54 3.83
C GLU A 10 12.74 17.66 4.05
N ASN A 11 13.18 18.93 3.99
CA ASN A 11 12.29 20.08 4.10
C ASN A 11 11.28 20.16 2.94
N LYS A 12 11.70 19.88 1.70
CA LYS A 12 10.80 19.83 0.54
C LYS A 12 9.79 18.68 0.65
N SER A 13 10.23 17.50 1.09
CA SER A 13 9.34 16.37 1.37
C SER A 13 8.29 16.74 2.40
N GLN A 14 8.67 17.40 3.49
CA GLN A 14 7.71 17.81 4.51
C GLN A 14 6.66 18.80 3.98
N ILE A 15 7.07 19.75 3.12
CA ILE A 15 6.14 20.66 2.44
C ILE A 15 5.22 19.86 1.49
N ARG A 16 5.77 18.93 0.72
CA ARG A 16 5.00 18.06 -0.18
C ARG A 16 3.93 17.27 0.57
N LYS A 17 4.26 16.62 1.69
CA LYS A 17 3.29 15.89 2.54
C LYS A 17 2.10 16.77 2.93
N LEU A 18 2.36 18.03 3.28
CA LEU A 18 1.30 18.97 3.62
C LEU A 18 0.41 19.27 2.40
N LEU A 19 1.02 19.49 1.23
CA LEU A 19 0.31 19.82 -0.01
C LEU A 19 -0.46 18.64 -0.63
N ILE A 20 -0.14 17.40 -0.28
CA ILE A 20 -0.88 16.19 -0.70
C ILE A 20 -2.36 16.23 -0.29
N SER A 21 -2.70 17.00 0.75
CA SER A 21 -4.10 17.24 1.14
C SER A 21 -4.96 17.88 0.03
N GLY A 22 -4.36 18.39 -1.05
CA GLY A 22 -5.04 19.10 -2.13
C GLY A 22 -5.42 20.54 -1.79
N ASN A 23 -5.22 20.96 -0.54
CA ASN A 23 -5.49 22.31 -0.09
C ASN A 23 -4.42 23.31 -0.56
N SER A 24 -4.82 24.58 -0.66
CA SER A 24 -3.91 25.68 -0.94
C SER A 24 -3.44 26.34 0.35
N TYR A 25 -2.14 26.61 0.47
CA TYR A 25 -1.54 27.20 1.66
C TYR A 25 -0.69 28.43 1.33
N THR A 26 -0.79 29.47 2.15
CA THR A 26 0.19 30.55 2.16
C THR A 26 1.52 30.06 2.76
N LYS A 27 2.63 30.73 2.44
CA LYS A 27 3.93 30.42 3.04
C LYS A 27 3.93 30.49 4.59
N GLN A 28 3.11 31.36 5.17
CA GLN A 28 2.92 31.44 6.62
C GLN A 28 2.22 30.20 7.18
N GLN A 29 1.18 29.70 6.51
CA GLN A 29 0.50 28.47 6.91
C GLN A 29 1.41 27.24 6.75
N VAL A 30 2.18 27.17 5.67
CA VAL A 30 3.17 26.10 5.48
C VAL A 30 4.21 26.11 6.61
N SER A 31 4.74 27.28 6.96
CA SER A 31 5.67 27.44 8.08
C SER A 31 5.07 26.97 9.41
N LEU A 32 3.81 27.34 9.70
CA LEU A 32 3.12 26.94 10.91
C LEU A 32 2.91 25.42 11.00
N GLN A 33 2.50 24.78 9.90
CA GLN A 33 2.16 23.34 9.87
C GLN A 33 3.40 22.45 9.82
N THR A 34 4.48 22.90 9.17
CA THR A 34 5.73 22.13 9.04
C THR A 34 6.74 22.43 10.15
N GLY A 35 6.61 23.57 10.85
CA GLY A 35 7.61 24.03 11.81
C GLY A 35 8.87 24.63 11.15
N LEU A 36 8.92 24.71 9.82
CA LEU A 36 10.01 25.36 9.08
C LEU A 36 9.92 26.89 9.20
N SER A 37 11.04 27.58 9.04
CA SER A 37 11.03 29.05 9.01
C SER A 37 10.29 29.59 7.77
N VAL A 38 9.64 30.75 7.89
CA VAL A 38 8.96 31.41 6.76
C VAL A 38 9.92 31.67 5.60
N ALA A 39 11.19 31.99 5.89
CA ALA A 39 12.21 32.18 4.87
C ALA A 39 12.51 30.87 4.11
N SER A 40 12.66 29.76 4.83
CA SER A 40 12.85 28.43 4.25
C SER A 40 11.65 28.02 3.40
N CYS A 41 10.43 28.16 3.90
CA CYS A 41 9.22 27.88 3.12
C CYS A 41 9.15 28.72 1.84
N ASN A 42 9.47 30.02 1.92
CA ASN A 42 9.50 30.89 0.74
C ASN A 42 10.51 30.40 -0.30
N THR A 43 11.72 30.04 0.12
CA THR A 43 12.75 29.50 -0.78
C THR A 43 12.29 28.21 -1.45
N TYR A 44 11.84 27.23 -0.67
CA TYR A 44 11.48 25.91 -1.20
C TYR A 44 10.22 25.93 -2.06
N LEU A 45 9.18 26.66 -1.67
CA LEU A 45 7.96 26.79 -2.48
C LEU A 45 8.26 27.47 -3.83
N ASN A 46 9.14 28.48 -3.85
CA ASN A 46 9.53 29.12 -5.10
C ASN A 46 10.37 28.20 -5.98
N GLU A 47 11.29 27.42 -5.41
CA GLU A 47 12.03 26.41 -6.16
C GLU A 47 11.13 25.32 -6.74
N MET A 48 10.19 24.80 -5.95
CA MET A 48 9.20 23.81 -6.42
C MET A 48 8.29 24.39 -7.50
N ALA A 49 7.97 25.69 -7.42
CA ALA A 49 7.22 26.39 -8.46
C ALA A 49 8.03 26.60 -9.74
N ILE A 50 9.34 26.86 -9.65
CA ILE A 50 10.24 26.92 -10.81
C ILE A 50 10.27 25.58 -11.55
N THR A 51 10.26 24.46 -10.82
CA THR A 51 10.20 23.13 -11.42
C THR A 51 8.81 22.75 -11.93
N GLY A 52 7.77 23.51 -11.60
CA GLY A 52 6.38 23.21 -11.95
C GLY A 52 5.68 22.20 -11.03
N GLU A 53 6.33 21.72 -9.98
CA GLU A 53 5.77 20.80 -8.99
C GLU A 53 4.67 21.47 -8.14
N VAL A 54 4.81 22.77 -7.89
CA VAL A 54 3.87 23.57 -7.10
C VAL A 54 3.37 24.75 -7.94
N ILE A 55 2.08 25.06 -7.82
CA ILE A 55 1.48 26.24 -8.46
C ILE A 55 1.30 27.32 -7.40
N GLY A 56 1.86 28.50 -7.64
CA GLY A 56 1.65 29.71 -6.82
C GLY A 56 0.65 30.66 -7.46
N GLU A 57 -0.51 30.88 -6.83
CA GLU A 57 -1.59 31.75 -7.32
C GLU A 57 -1.81 32.93 -6.37
N LYS A 58 -2.05 34.13 -6.92
CA LYS A 58 -2.44 35.30 -6.10
C LYS A 58 -3.91 35.18 -5.75
N GLN A 59 -4.21 35.08 -4.46
CA GLN A 59 -5.57 35.03 -3.94
C GLN A 59 -5.85 36.23 -3.02
N LYS A 60 -7.05 36.80 -3.14
CA LYS A 60 -7.57 37.74 -2.14
C LYS A 60 -8.09 36.93 -0.96
N LEU A 61 -7.41 37.03 0.17
CA LEU A 61 -7.82 36.34 1.39
C LEU A 61 -8.92 37.09 2.18
N ASN A 62 -9.21 38.35 1.84
CA ASN A 62 -10.29 39.19 2.39
C ASN A 62 -10.59 40.40 1.46
N ASP A 63 -11.74 41.06 1.63
CA ASP A 63 -12.12 42.30 0.91
C ASP A 63 -11.24 43.51 1.25
N VAL A 64 -10.51 43.45 2.38
CA VAL A 64 -9.63 44.53 2.86
C VAL A 64 -8.25 43.95 3.18
N GLY A 65 -7.43 43.68 2.16
CA GLY A 65 -6.08 43.17 2.37
C GLY A 65 -5.24 43.04 1.10
N ARG A 66 -3.90 43.06 1.25
CA ARG A 66 -2.96 42.77 0.15
C ARG A 66 -3.15 41.33 -0.34
N ASN A 67 -3.12 41.13 -1.66
CA ASN A 67 -3.12 39.79 -2.27
C ASN A 67 -2.01 38.93 -1.66
N ALA A 68 -2.35 37.74 -1.19
CA ALA A 68 -1.37 36.74 -0.75
C ALA A 68 -1.16 35.72 -1.85
N VAL A 69 0.05 35.16 -1.93
CA VAL A 69 0.29 33.99 -2.79
C VAL A 69 -0.02 32.74 -1.99
N VAL A 70 -0.91 31.93 -2.53
CA VAL A 70 -1.19 30.57 -2.04
C VAL A 70 -0.55 29.56 -2.96
N TYR A 71 -0.10 28.45 -2.39
CA TYR A 71 0.61 27.39 -3.07
C TYR A 71 -0.17 26.09 -2.95
N LYS A 72 -0.29 25.35 -4.06
CA LYS A 72 -0.90 24.01 -4.13
C LYS A 72 -0.03 23.09 -4.97
N LEU A 73 -0.14 21.78 -4.76
CA LEU A 73 0.55 20.80 -5.59
C LEU A 73 -0.02 20.83 -7.02
N ASN A 74 0.85 20.80 -8.03
CA ASN A 74 0.43 20.71 -9.42
C ASN A 74 0.01 19.27 -9.75
N GLU A 75 -1.28 19.01 -9.87
CA GLU A 75 -1.77 17.66 -10.17
C GLU A 75 -1.34 17.11 -11.53
N ASN A 76 -0.93 17.98 -12.46
CA ASN A 76 -0.47 17.58 -13.79
C ASN A 76 1.05 17.34 -13.84
N PHE A 77 1.79 17.65 -12.77
CA PHE A 77 3.24 17.56 -12.74
C PHE A 77 3.73 16.13 -12.96
N GLU A 78 3.10 15.16 -12.31
CA GLU A 78 3.42 13.75 -12.44
C GLU A 78 2.19 12.89 -12.14
N SER A 79 2.27 11.61 -12.50
CA SER A 79 1.28 10.60 -12.10
C SER A 79 1.98 9.37 -11.50
N ILE A 80 1.24 8.61 -10.70
CA ILE A 80 1.69 7.35 -10.09
C ILE A 80 0.89 6.22 -10.73
N LEU A 81 1.57 5.29 -11.39
CA LEU A 81 0.95 4.09 -11.93
C LEU A 81 1.02 2.97 -10.89
N CYS A 82 -0.14 2.46 -10.47
CA CYS A 82 -0.28 1.26 -9.66
C CYS A 82 -0.77 0.12 -10.55
N ILE A 83 -0.14 -1.05 -10.48
CA ILE A 83 -0.56 -2.26 -11.15
C ILE A 83 -0.65 -3.41 -10.15
N TYR A 84 -1.66 -4.26 -10.30
CA TYR A 84 -1.76 -5.48 -9.51
C TYR A 84 -2.39 -6.62 -10.26
N PHE A 85 -2.12 -7.83 -9.79
CA PHE A 85 -2.53 -9.08 -10.41
C PHE A 85 -3.49 -9.84 -9.52
N GLU A 86 -4.47 -10.50 -10.13
CA GLU A 86 -5.41 -11.36 -9.43
C GLU A 86 -5.61 -12.66 -10.20
N LEU A 87 -5.83 -13.75 -9.47
CA LEU A 87 -6.31 -15.02 -9.99
C LEU A 87 -7.59 -15.39 -9.23
N ILE A 88 -8.74 -15.14 -9.84
CA ILE A 88 -10.05 -15.39 -9.23
C ILE A 88 -10.79 -16.40 -10.09
N GLN A 89 -11.13 -17.56 -9.52
CA GLN A 89 -11.87 -18.63 -10.21
C GLN A 89 -11.21 -19.03 -11.55
N GLY A 90 -9.87 -19.04 -11.62
CA GLY A 90 -9.11 -19.37 -12.82
C GLY A 90 -8.93 -18.22 -13.82
N ILE A 91 -9.55 -17.06 -13.59
CA ILE A 91 -9.40 -15.87 -14.42
C ILE A 91 -8.21 -15.06 -13.88
N LYS A 92 -7.17 -14.92 -14.72
CA LYS A 92 -6.03 -14.05 -14.46
C LYS A 92 -6.37 -12.65 -14.94
N SER A 93 -6.07 -11.63 -14.14
CA SER A 93 -6.30 -10.24 -14.53
C SER A 93 -5.15 -9.33 -14.11
N ILE A 94 -4.95 -8.27 -14.90
CA ILE A 94 -4.11 -7.13 -14.55
C ILE A 94 -5.03 -5.94 -14.34
N THR A 95 -5.01 -5.38 -13.14
CA THR A 95 -5.65 -4.09 -12.86
C THR A 95 -4.60 -3.00 -12.81
N THR A 96 -4.85 -1.89 -13.52
CA THR A 96 -4.02 -0.69 -13.49
C THR A 96 -4.84 0.47 -12.96
N ALA A 97 -4.26 1.26 -12.06
CA ALA A 97 -4.82 2.50 -11.53
C ALA A 97 -3.78 3.63 -11.63
N VAL A 98 -4.17 4.78 -12.15
CA VAL A 98 -3.31 5.97 -12.24
C VAL A 98 -3.78 7.00 -11.23
N PHE A 99 -2.88 7.45 -10.36
CA PHE A 99 -3.15 8.49 -9.37
C PHE A 99 -2.43 9.78 -9.71
N SER A 100 -3.10 10.89 -9.44
CA SER A 100 -2.45 12.20 -9.31
C SER A 100 -1.53 12.24 -8.09
N PRO A 101 -0.67 13.27 -7.97
CA PRO A 101 0.21 13.48 -6.81
C PRO A 101 -0.54 13.75 -5.50
N ILE A 102 -1.84 14.07 -5.54
CA ILE A 102 -2.70 14.25 -4.36
C ILE A 102 -3.59 13.02 -4.09
N GLY A 103 -3.40 11.93 -4.83
CA GLY A 103 -4.12 10.67 -4.61
C GLY A 103 -5.53 10.62 -5.19
N ARG A 104 -5.89 11.55 -6.07
CA ARG A 104 -7.08 11.43 -6.93
C ARG A 104 -6.86 10.36 -7.98
N LEU A 105 -7.79 9.42 -8.10
CA LEU A 105 -7.80 8.39 -9.14
C LEU A 105 -8.15 9.04 -10.49
N LEU A 106 -7.23 8.99 -11.44
CA LEU A 106 -7.39 9.54 -12.79
C LEU A 106 -7.89 8.50 -13.78
N HIS A 107 -7.49 7.25 -13.60
CA HIS A 107 -7.88 6.13 -14.45
C HIS A 107 -7.82 4.82 -13.66
N LYS A 108 -8.73 3.90 -13.94
CA LYS A 108 -8.69 2.52 -13.49
C LYS A 108 -9.23 1.62 -14.59
N GLN A 109 -8.53 0.54 -14.88
CA GLN A 109 -8.99 -0.50 -15.80
C GLN A 109 -8.52 -1.87 -15.30
N THR A 110 -9.29 -2.89 -15.61
CA THR A 110 -8.95 -4.29 -15.39
C THR A 110 -9.03 -5.00 -16.72
N VAL A 111 -7.97 -5.73 -17.06
CA VAL A 111 -7.88 -6.54 -18.28
C VAL A 111 -7.75 -7.99 -17.86
N SER A 112 -8.61 -8.85 -18.39
CA SER A 112 -8.48 -10.30 -18.22
C SER A 112 -7.47 -10.84 -19.22
N ASN A 113 -6.67 -11.81 -18.79
CA ASN A 113 -5.59 -12.40 -19.55
C ASN A 113 -5.73 -13.92 -19.56
N GLU A 114 -5.65 -14.54 -20.74
CA GLU A 114 -5.48 -16.00 -20.83
C GLU A 114 -4.08 -16.40 -20.33
N VAL A 115 -3.07 -15.63 -20.73
CA VAL A 115 -1.67 -15.76 -20.30
C VAL A 115 -1.24 -14.43 -19.67
N LEU A 116 -0.75 -14.49 -18.43
CA LEU A 116 -0.29 -13.33 -17.67
C LEU A 116 1.22 -13.49 -17.39
N ASP A 117 2.02 -13.29 -18.42
CA ASP A 117 3.49 -13.28 -18.35
C ASP A 117 4.04 -11.85 -18.27
N SER A 118 5.38 -11.70 -18.19
CA SER A 118 6.01 -10.38 -18.20
C SER A 118 5.69 -9.56 -19.46
N SER A 119 5.47 -10.22 -20.60
CA SER A 119 5.13 -9.56 -21.87
C SER A 119 3.77 -8.89 -21.80
N ALA A 120 2.76 -9.58 -21.25
CA ALA A 120 1.44 -9.03 -21.00
C ALA A 120 1.50 -7.83 -20.04
N VAL A 121 2.31 -7.91 -18.98
CA VAL A 121 2.51 -6.78 -18.06
C VAL A 121 3.14 -5.58 -18.77
N ILE A 122 4.21 -5.80 -19.56
CA ILE A 122 4.87 -4.74 -20.32
C ILE A 122 3.90 -4.07 -21.31
N GLN A 123 3.07 -4.85 -22.01
CA GLN A 123 2.12 -4.31 -22.97
C GLN A 123 1.06 -3.44 -22.26
N THR A 124 0.50 -3.93 -21.15
CA THR A 124 -0.50 -3.20 -20.37
C THR A 124 0.08 -1.90 -19.81
N VAL A 125 1.31 -1.94 -19.27
CA VAL A 125 2.00 -0.73 -18.79
C VAL A 125 2.26 0.24 -19.95
N SER A 126 2.73 -0.25 -21.11
CA SER A 126 3.01 0.60 -22.27
C SER A 126 1.76 1.36 -22.73
N ASN A 127 0.60 0.70 -22.78
CA ASN A 127 -0.67 1.33 -23.15
C ASN A 127 -1.09 2.44 -22.15
N ILE A 128 -0.81 2.26 -20.86
CA ILE A 128 -1.07 3.29 -19.85
C ILE A 128 -0.08 4.46 -20.00
N MET A 129 1.19 4.18 -20.27
CA MET A 129 2.22 5.21 -20.47
C MET A 129 1.93 6.11 -21.68
N GLU A 130 1.28 5.58 -22.72
CA GLU A 130 0.81 6.38 -23.86
C GLU A 130 -0.29 7.38 -23.47
N GLN A 131 -1.19 6.97 -22.57
CA GLN A 131 -2.29 7.81 -22.07
C GLN A 131 -1.83 8.80 -20.99
N PHE A 132 -0.84 8.41 -20.17
CA PHE A 132 -0.31 9.17 -19.04
C PHE A 132 1.22 9.32 -19.17
N PRO A 133 1.72 10.16 -20.09
CA PRO A 133 3.15 10.32 -20.33
C PRO A 133 3.91 10.97 -19.16
N ASN A 134 3.19 11.52 -18.17
CA ASN A 134 3.76 12.12 -16.96
C ASN A 134 3.89 11.13 -15.80
N VAL A 135 3.66 9.83 -16.01
CA VAL A 135 3.93 8.81 -14.97
C VAL A 135 5.41 8.85 -14.58
N SER A 136 5.68 9.06 -13.29
CA SER A 136 7.06 9.16 -12.76
C SER A 136 7.51 7.92 -12.00
N GLN A 137 6.59 7.03 -11.63
CA GLN A 137 6.89 5.80 -10.89
C GLN A 137 5.82 4.72 -11.09
N ILE A 138 6.23 3.46 -10.93
CA ILE A 138 5.37 2.27 -11.06
C ILE A 138 5.37 1.50 -9.74
N MET A 139 4.17 1.29 -9.19
CA MET A 139 3.92 0.45 -8.03
C MET A 139 3.28 -0.86 -8.48
N VAL A 140 3.85 -1.97 -8.05
CA VAL A 140 3.40 -3.32 -8.41
C VAL A 140 2.98 -4.04 -7.14
N GLY A 141 1.73 -4.49 -7.10
CA GLY A 141 1.21 -5.37 -6.07
C GLY A 141 1.00 -6.78 -6.61
N THR A 142 1.40 -7.80 -5.86
CA THR A 142 1.33 -9.19 -6.31
C THR A 142 0.85 -10.11 -5.17
N PRO A 143 -0.04 -11.08 -5.44
CA PRO A 143 -0.42 -12.11 -4.47
C PRO A 143 0.69 -13.17 -4.36
N SER A 144 1.89 -12.74 -3.95
CA SER A 144 3.10 -13.56 -3.92
C SER A 144 4.16 -12.93 -3.01
N ILE A 145 5.32 -13.58 -2.88
CA ILE A 145 6.50 -13.01 -2.22
C ILE A 145 7.37 -12.31 -3.28
N ALA A 146 7.61 -11.02 -3.10
CA ALA A 146 8.40 -10.20 -4.03
C ALA A 146 9.86 -10.04 -3.56
N GLU A 147 10.61 -11.15 -3.47
CA GLU A 147 11.97 -11.15 -2.94
C GLU A 147 12.97 -10.50 -3.92
N ASN A 148 13.60 -9.40 -3.49
CA ASN A 148 14.59 -8.66 -4.30
C ASN A 148 14.09 -8.25 -5.69
N GLY A 149 12.77 -8.02 -5.84
CA GLY A 149 12.18 -7.68 -7.13
C GLY A 149 11.81 -8.86 -8.02
N VAL A 150 12.02 -10.08 -7.53
CA VAL A 150 11.62 -11.35 -8.17
C VAL A 150 10.35 -11.87 -7.52
N ILE A 151 9.38 -12.28 -8.32
CA ILE A 151 8.16 -12.92 -7.86
C ILE A 151 8.45 -14.38 -7.49
N ARG A 152 8.03 -14.79 -6.29
CA ARG A 152 8.20 -16.14 -5.74
C ARG A 152 6.91 -16.59 -5.06
N HIS A 153 6.62 -17.88 -5.08
CA HIS A 153 5.40 -18.44 -4.47
C HIS A 153 4.13 -17.75 -5.00
N SER A 154 4.07 -17.53 -6.31
CA SER A 154 2.93 -16.95 -7.02
C SER A 154 1.89 -18.00 -7.36
N ASP A 155 0.61 -17.67 -7.18
CA ASP A 155 -0.49 -18.49 -7.73
C ASP A 155 -0.61 -18.36 -9.26
N ILE A 156 0.04 -17.36 -9.85
CA ILE A 156 0.14 -17.16 -11.31
C ILE A 156 1.49 -17.74 -11.76
N GLU A 157 1.44 -18.95 -12.34
CA GLU A 157 2.61 -19.73 -12.76
C GLU A 157 3.52 -18.97 -13.72
N GLU A 158 2.96 -18.21 -14.66
CA GLU A 158 3.74 -17.45 -15.65
C GLU A 158 4.53 -16.28 -15.07
N LEU A 159 4.26 -15.90 -13.81
CA LEU A 159 5.01 -14.90 -13.07
C LEU A 159 5.99 -15.50 -12.06
N GLU A 160 5.99 -16.83 -11.85
CA GLU A 160 6.93 -17.46 -10.92
C GLU A 160 8.37 -17.26 -11.41
N ASP A 161 9.25 -16.89 -10.48
CA ASP A 161 10.68 -16.62 -10.70
C ASP A 161 10.98 -15.46 -11.67
N VAL A 162 9.98 -14.66 -12.04
CA VAL A 162 10.16 -13.52 -12.94
C VAL A 162 10.76 -12.33 -12.17
N PRO A 163 11.91 -11.76 -12.62
CA PRO A 163 12.50 -10.55 -12.06
C PRO A 163 11.74 -9.29 -12.52
N LEU A 164 10.44 -9.24 -12.24
CA LEU A 164 9.52 -8.28 -12.84
C LEU A 164 9.94 -6.83 -12.58
N LYS A 165 10.51 -6.55 -11.41
CA LYS A 165 11.01 -5.22 -11.08
C LYS A 165 12.05 -4.73 -12.09
N SER A 166 13.14 -5.50 -12.29
CA SER A 166 14.22 -5.08 -13.18
C SER A 166 13.76 -5.04 -14.64
N VAL A 167 12.88 -5.96 -15.04
CA VAL A 167 12.26 -5.96 -16.38
C VAL A 167 11.54 -4.63 -16.65
N LEU A 168 10.73 -4.16 -15.70
CA LEU A 168 10.00 -2.90 -15.83
C LEU A 168 10.93 -1.68 -15.73
N GLU A 169 11.91 -1.68 -14.82
CA GLU A 169 12.91 -0.60 -14.70
C GLU A 169 13.74 -0.45 -15.99
N GLU A 170 14.18 -1.56 -16.57
CA GLU A 170 14.95 -1.56 -17.81
C GLU A 170 14.12 -1.08 -19.00
N ARG A 171 12.85 -1.50 -19.08
CA ARG A 171 11.95 -1.14 -20.19
C ARG A 171 11.51 0.32 -20.15
N PHE A 172 11.10 0.81 -18.98
CA PHE A 172 10.46 2.12 -18.85
C PHE A 172 11.38 3.21 -18.30
N LYS A 173 12.56 2.86 -17.77
CA LYS A 173 13.51 3.81 -17.16
C LYS A 173 12.91 4.63 -16.02
N LEU A 174 11.95 4.03 -15.30
CA LEU A 174 11.29 4.61 -14.13
C LEU A 174 11.61 3.80 -12.87
N SER A 175 11.43 4.41 -11.70
CA SER A 175 11.48 3.66 -10.45
C SER A 175 10.32 2.69 -10.37
N VAL A 176 10.61 1.43 -10.04
CA VAL A 176 9.60 0.40 -9.83
C VAL A 176 9.69 -0.13 -8.41
N SER A 177 8.55 -0.21 -7.74
CA SER A 177 8.43 -0.87 -6.44
C SER A 177 7.50 -2.06 -6.58
N ILE A 178 7.90 -3.22 -6.07
CA ILE A 178 7.06 -4.41 -6.03
C ILE A 178 6.93 -4.88 -4.59
N SER A 179 5.71 -5.23 -4.18
CA SER A 179 5.43 -5.79 -2.86
C SER A 179 4.24 -6.72 -2.92
N ASN A 180 4.15 -7.60 -1.91
CA ASN A 180 2.97 -8.41 -1.65
C ASN A 180 1.71 -7.53 -1.50
N ASP A 181 0.58 -8.01 -2.02
CA ASP A 181 -0.72 -7.33 -2.00
C ASP A 181 -1.22 -7.03 -0.58
N MET A 182 -1.05 -7.96 0.36
CA MET A 182 -1.43 -7.83 1.76
C MET A 182 -0.67 -6.72 2.47
N HIS A 183 0.60 -6.52 2.12
CA HIS A 183 1.37 -5.39 2.63
C HIS A 183 0.74 -4.07 2.24
N TYR A 184 0.39 -3.88 0.96
CA TYR A 184 -0.30 -2.66 0.55
C TYR A 184 -1.68 -2.53 1.19
N LYS A 185 -2.48 -3.60 1.25
CA LYS A 185 -3.81 -3.56 1.88
C LYS A 185 -3.75 -3.09 3.34
N VAL A 186 -2.90 -3.69 4.17
CA VAL A 186 -2.79 -3.26 5.58
C VAL A 186 -2.19 -1.86 5.70
N TYR A 187 -1.30 -1.48 4.77
CA TYR A 187 -0.73 -0.15 4.72
C TYR A 187 -1.76 0.93 4.42
N GLY A 188 -2.59 0.70 3.40
CA GLY A 188 -3.67 1.62 3.05
C GLY A 188 -4.68 1.76 4.18
N TYR A 189 -5.04 0.65 4.85
CA TYR A 189 -5.90 0.69 6.03
C TYR A 189 -5.31 1.59 7.13
N TYR A 190 -4.05 1.39 7.49
CA TYR A 190 -3.36 2.17 8.52
C TYR A 190 -3.39 3.68 8.23
N TYR A 191 -3.18 4.08 6.98
CA TYR A 191 -3.21 5.48 6.57
C TYR A 191 -4.61 6.07 6.46
N GLN A 192 -5.57 5.34 5.87
CA GLN A 192 -6.92 5.85 5.67
C GLN A 192 -7.66 6.03 7.01
N GLU A 193 -7.50 5.08 7.91
CA GLU A 193 -8.16 5.10 9.23
C GLU A 193 -7.39 5.96 10.25
N GLN A 194 -6.28 6.59 9.85
CA GLN A 194 -5.45 7.47 10.68
C GLN A 194 -5.16 6.84 12.05
N ILE A 195 -4.53 5.66 12.04
CA ILE A 195 -4.32 4.86 13.26
C ILE A 195 -2.85 4.99 13.73
N PRO A 196 -2.44 6.11 14.37
CA PRO A 196 -1.09 6.24 14.87
C PRO A 196 -0.83 5.25 16.01
N ASP A 197 0.42 4.77 16.08
CA ASP A 197 0.97 4.01 17.21
C ASP A 197 0.29 2.68 17.56
N LYS A 198 -0.64 2.17 16.75
CA LYS A 198 -1.20 0.82 16.93
C LYS A 198 -0.44 -0.22 16.11
N ILE A 199 -0.51 -1.48 16.55
CA ILE A 199 -0.09 -2.65 15.79
C ILE A 199 -1.33 -3.22 15.12
N ILE A 200 -1.36 -3.24 13.79
CA ILE A 200 -2.52 -3.66 13.01
C ILE A 200 -2.11 -4.85 12.14
N THR A 201 -2.86 -5.95 12.22
CA THR A 201 -2.59 -7.14 11.42
C THR A 201 -3.79 -7.49 10.55
N LEU A 202 -3.61 -7.48 9.24
CA LEU A 202 -4.58 -7.99 8.27
C LEU A 202 -4.42 -9.50 8.13
N VAL A 203 -5.54 -10.23 8.16
CA VAL A 203 -5.65 -11.68 8.10
C VAL A 203 -6.54 -12.04 6.92
N ASN A 204 -5.97 -12.63 5.87
CA ASN A 204 -6.70 -13.04 4.68
C ASN A 204 -6.77 -14.56 4.57
N TYR A 205 -8.00 -15.09 4.48
CA TYR A 205 -8.27 -16.51 4.24
C TYR A 205 -9.09 -16.68 2.95
N PRO A 206 -8.42 -16.81 1.80
CA PRO A 206 -9.04 -17.21 0.56
C PRO A 206 -9.32 -18.72 0.50
N SER A 207 -10.33 -19.13 -0.25
CA SER A 207 -10.70 -20.52 -0.50
C SER A 207 -9.69 -21.20 -1.42
N GLY A 208 -9.22 -22.38 -1.04
CA GLY A 208 -8.32 -23.19 -1.88
C GLY A 208 -6.92 -22.62 -2.11
N VAL A 209 -6.53 -21.55 -1.42
CA VAL A 209 -5.22 -20.88 -1.52
C VAL A 209 -4.67 -20.65 -0.12
N LEU A 210 -3.36 -20.73 0.07
CA LEU A 210 -2.76 -20.58 1.39
C LEU A 210 -3.03 -19.19 1.98
N PRO A 211 -3.44 -19.10 3.26
CA PRO A 211 -3.70 -17.84 3.91
C PRO A 211 -2.41 -17.07 4.21
N GLY A 212 -2.54 -15.76 4.19
CA GLY A 212 -1.45 -14.82 4.49
C GLY A 212 -1.92 -13.71 5.42
N THR A 213 -0.97 -13.12 6.12
CA THR A 213 -1.20 -11.97 6.99
C THR A 213 -0.14 -10.91 6.76
N ALA A 214 -0.47 -9.67 7.06
CA ALA A 214 0.46 -8.55 6.98
C ALA A 214 0.28 -7.67 8.21
N THR A 215 1.38 -7.21 8.81
CA THR A 215 1.35 -6.38 10.01
C THR A 215 2.04 -5.04 9.77
N VAL A 216 1.44 -3.97 10.26
CA VAL A 216 2.01 -2.62 10.25
C VAL A 216 2.00 -2.03 11.65
N HIS A 217 3.08 -1.34 12.00
CA HIS A 217 3.20 -0.57 13.24
C HIS A 217 4.01 0.70 12.99
N LYS A 218 3.48 1.86 13.39
CA LYS A 218 4.14 3.17 13.20
C LYS A 218 4.56 3.44 11.76
N GLY A 219 3.72 3.07 10.79
CA GLY A 219 4.02 3.19 9.37
C GLY A 219 5.12 2.22 8.88
N VAL A 220 5.56 1.26 9.70
CA VAL A 220 6.55 0.25 9.30
C VAL A 220 5.88 -1.10 9.14
N LEU A 221 6.03 -1.70 7.96
CA LEU A 221 5.60 -3.06 7.68
C LEU A 221 6.55 -4.06 8.33
N LEU A 222 6.00 -5.05 9.04
CA LEU A 222 6.75 -6.19 9.55
C LEU A 222 6.85 -7.25 8.46
N THR A 223 7.91 -7.20 7.67
CA THR A 223 8.12 -8.08 6.50
C THR A 223 9.00 -9.30 6.80
N GLY A 224 9.85 -9.21 7.82
CA GLY A 224 10.84 -10.26 8.13
C GLY A 224 12.00 -10.29 7.13
N LYS A 225 12.98 -11.17 7.38
CA LYS A 225 14.27 -11.20 6.66
C LYS A 225 14.13 -11.32 5.14
N ASN A 226 13.24 -12.20 4.70
CA ASN A 226 13.03 -12.56 3.29
C ASN A 226 11.56 -12.33 2.88
N LEU A 227 10.91 -11.32 3.47
CA LEU A 227 9.50 -10.98 3.20
C LEU A 227 8.48 -12.12 3.54
N PHE A 228 8.87 -13.03 4.45
CA PHE A 228 8.08 -14.20 4.83
C PHE A 228 7.22 -14.00 6.09
N ALA A 229 7.37 -12.87 6.80
CA ALA A 229 6.59 -12.63 8.00
C ALA A 229 5.09 -12.62 7.68
N GLY A 230 4.30 -13.31 8.50
CA GLY A 230 2.85 -13.37 8.33
C GLY A 230 2.33 -14.46 7.40
N MET A 231 3.19 -15.31 6.83
CA MET A 231 2.81 -16.45 6.00
C MET A 231 2.23 -17.62 6.82
N VAL A 232 1.10 -17.40 7.50
CA VAL A 232 0.43 -18.36 8.41
C VAL A 232 -0.03 -19.65 7.72
N GLY A 233 -0.15 -19.65 6.39
CA GLY A 233 -0.35 -20.84 5.58
C GLY A 233 0.76 -21.88 5.72
N PHE A 234 1.96 -21.50 6.14
CA PHE A 234 3.12 -22.39 6.33
C PHE A 234 3.34 -22.85 7.77
N MET A 235 2.43 -22.52 8.69
CA MET A 235 2.47 -23.07 10.05
C MET A 235 2.27 -24.59 10.02
N ASP A 236 2.89 -25.29 10.97
CA ASP A 236 2.66 -26.73 11.13
C ASP A 236 1.29 -26.99 11.76
N TYR A 237 0.35 -27.42 10.91
CA TYR A 237 -1.00 -27.81 11.32
C TYR A 237 -1.14 -29.32 11.59
N GLY A 238 -0.05 -30.09 11.51
CA GLY A 238 -0.05 -31.55 11.64
C GLY A 238 -0.61 -32.30 10.43
N ILE A 239 -0.67 -31.63 9.27
CA ILE A 239 -1.13 -32.17 7.98
C ILE A 239 -0.22 -31.67 6.85
N SER A 240 -0.24 -32.32 5.70
CA SER A 240 0.49 -31.82 4.54
C SER A 240 -0.13 -30.53 3.99
N GLN A 241 0.67 -29.72 3.29
CA GLN A 241 0.20 -28.49 2.64
C GLN A 241 -0.93 -28.76 1.62
N GLU A 242 -0.84 -29.86 0.87
CA GLU A 242 -1.90 -30.29 -0.07
C GLU A 242 -3.21 -30.59 0.67
N GLN A 243 -3.14 -31.27 1.82
CA GLN A 243 -4.31 -31.55 2.66
C GLN A 243 -4.88 -30.28 3.28
N GLN A 244 -4.02 -29.33 3.66
CA GLN A 244 -4.43 -28.04 4.17
C GLN A 244 -5.20 -27.26 3.11
N ILE A 245 -4.66 -27.12 1.89
CA ILE A 245 -5.31 -26.45 0.76
C ILE A 245 -6.70 -27.03 0.50
N LYS A 246 -6.82 -28.37 0.47
CA LYS A 246 -8.12 -29.06 0.32
C LYS A 246 -9.11 -28.76 1.46
N LYS A 247 -8.62 -28.44 2.65
CA LYS A 247 -9.44 -28.09 3.83
C LYS A 247 -9.69 -26.58 3.98
N LEU A 248 -9.05 -25.72 3.19
CA LEU A 248 -9.31 -24.28 3.13
C LEU A 248 -10.62 -24.01 2.36
N GLN A 249 -11.71 -24.50 2.94
CA GLN A 249 -13.08 -24.40 2.48
C GLN A 249 -13.98 -24.23 3.71
N ARG A 250 -15.16 -23.63 3.57
CA ARG A 250 -16.12 -23.58 4.69
C ARG A 250 -16.83 -24.95 4.84
N PRO A 251 -17.01 -25.47 6.06
CA PRO A 251 -16.58 -24.93 7.37
C PRO A 251 -15.19 -25.42 7.83
N THR A 252 -14.49 -26.24 7.03
CA THR A 252 -13.25 -26.92 7.43
C THR A 252 -12.05 -25.99 7.66
N ALA A 253 -12.11 -24.74 7.20
CA ALA A 253 -11.07 -23.73 7.37
C ALA A 253 -10.96 -23.16 8.80
N GLU A 254 -12.05 -23.23 9.58
CA GLU A 254 -12.16 -22.56 10.88
C GLU A 254 -11.03 -22.90 11.87
N PRO A 255 -10.61 -24.17 12.05
CA PRO A 255 -9.51 -24.49 12.97
C PRO A 255 -8.17 -23.83 12.59
N PHE A 256 -7.92 -23.61 11.29
CA PHE A 256 -6.71 -22.95 10.81
C PHE A 256 -6.75 -21.46 11.15
N ILE A 257 -7.90 -20.81 10.94
CA ILE A 257 -8.12 -19.40 11.27
C ILE A 257 -7.92 -19.15 12.76
N ILE A 258 -8.53 -20.00 13.62
CA ILE A 258 -8.40 -19.87 15.08
C ILE A 258 -6.94 -20.04 15.52
N LYS A 259 -6.24 -21.06 15.02
CA LYS A 259 -4.82 -21.30 15.36
C LYS A 259 -3.92 -20.13 14.92
N ALA A 260 -4.13 -19.60 13.72
CA ALA A 260 -3.39 -18.44 13.25
C ALA A 260 -3.69 -17.19 14.09
N ALA A 261 -4.96 -16.91 14.39
CA ALA A 261 -5.34 -15.80 15.25
C ALA A 261 -4.67 -15.90 16.65
N ILE A 262 -4.72 -17.08 17.29
CA ILE A 262 -4.04 -17.33 18.57
C ILE A 262 -2.52 -17.05 18.46
N ALA A 263 -1.87 -17.53 17.40
CA ALA A 263 -0.45 -17.32 17.19
C ALA A 263 -0.10 -15.84 17.00
N LEU A 264 -0.88 -15.12 16.17
CA LEU A 264 -0.69 -13.69 15.92
C LEU A 264 -0.89 -12.88 17.20
N ILE A 265 -1.91 -13.19 18.00
CA ILE A 265 -2.12 -12.54 19.30
C ILE A 265 -0.93 -12.80 20.23
N SER A 266 -0.48 -14.05 20.32
CA SER A 266 0.60 -14.45 21.24
C SER A 266 1.97 -13.85 20.86
N ILE A 267 2.25 -13.68 19.57
CA ILE A 267 3.56 -13.24 19.07
C ILE A 267 3.61 -11.72 18.90
N LEU A 268 2.55 -11.13 18.33
CA LEU A 268 2.54 -9.71 17.95
C LEU A 268 1.80 -8.83 18.96
N ASN A 269 0.88 -9.42 19.75
CA ASN A 269 -0.04 -8.70 20.62
C ASN A 269 -0.63 -7.46 19.93
N PRO A 270 -1.33 -7.64 18.80
CA PRO A 270 -1.79 -6.52 18.00
C PRO A 270 -2.89 -5.76 18.73
N HIS A 271 -3.16 -4.53 18.31
CA HIS A 271 -4.33 -3.79 18.78
C HIS A 271 -5.59 -4.23 18.02
N GLN A 272 -5.44 -4.56 16.73
CA GLN A 272 -6.53 -5.01 15.87
C GLN A 272 -6.09 -6.18 14.99
N LEU A 273 -6.98 -7.16 14.86
CA LEU A 273 -6.95 -8.17 13.78
C LEU A 273 -8.06 -7.86 12.78
N LEU A 274 -7.67 -7.56 11.54
CA LEU A 274 -8.59 -7.29 10.44
C LEU A 274 -8.79 -8.57 9.63
N PHE A 275 -10.00 -9.10 9.59
CA PHE A 275 -10.34 -10.35 8.93
C PHE A 275 -10.96 -10.10 7.56
N THR A 276 -10.41 -10.73 6.52
CA THR A 276 -10.90 -10.65 5.13
C THR A 276 -10.71 -12.00 4.41
N GLY A 277 -11.27 -12.13 3.21
CA GLY A 277 -11.26 -13.36 2.41
C GLY A 277 -12.61 -14.08 2.40
N ASP A 278 -12.88 -14.84 1.34
CA ASP A 278 -14.16 -15.50 1.07
C ASP A 278 -14.49 -16.65 2.03
N LEU A 279 -13.51 -17.12 2.83
CA LEU A 279 -13.76 -18.09 3.90
C LEU A 279 -14.28 -17.45 5.19
N LEU A 280 -14.32 -16.12 5.29
CA LEU A 280 -14.70 -15.37 6.49
C LEU A 280 -15.95 -14.53 6.26
N HIS A 281 -16.89 -14.59 7.20
CA HIS A 281 -18.03 -13.67 7.29
C HIS A 281 -18.00 -12.95 8.64
N LYS A 282 -18.73 -11.83 8.72
CA LYS A 282 -18.81 -11.02 9.94
C LYS A 282 -19.27 -11.84 11.16
N GLU A 283 -20.18 -12.78 10.97
CA GLU A 283 -20.75 -13.61 12.03
C GLU A 283 -19.74 -14.60 12.62
N ASP A 284 -18.69 -14.96 11.87
CA ASP A 284 -17.67 -15.91 12.32
C ASP A 284 -16.75 -15.30 13.38
N LEU A 285 -16.56 -13.98 13.38
CA LEU A 285 -15.62 -13.28 14.26
C LEU A 285 -15.90 -13.56 15.73
N ASN A 286 -17.16 -13.57 16.14
CA ASN A 286 -17.53 -13.86 17.54
C ASN A 286 -17.12 -15.29 17.94
N LYS A 287 -17.29 -16.26 17.03
CA LYS A 287 -16.91 -17.65 17.27
C LYS A 287 -15.38 -17.79 17.38
N ILE A 288 -14.63 -17.15 16.49
CA ILE A 288 -13.16 -17.13 16.50
C ILE A 288 -12.66 -16.46 17.79
N TYR A 289 -13.25 -15.32 18.16
CA TYR A 289 -12.91 -14.57 19.37
C TYR A 289 -13.11 -15.42 20.64
N ILE A 290 -14.27 -16.07 20.78
CA ILE A 290 -14.56 -16.99 21.89
C ILE A 290 -13.56 -18.15 21.92
N ALA A 291 -13.16 -18.69 20.76
CA ALA A 291 -12.17 -19.75 20.69
C ALA A 291 -10.77 -19.28 21.15
N CYS A 292 -10.35 -18.07 20.75
CA CYS A 292 -9.08 -17.48 21.18
C CYS A 292 -9.06 -17.22 22.70
N LYS A 293 -10.17 -16.70 23.28
CA LYS A 293 -10.31 -16.45 24.74
C LYS A 293 -10.16 -17.71 25.60
N LYS A 294 -10.22 -18.91 25.04
CA LYS A 294 -9.97 -20.16 25.80
C LYS A 294 -8.52 -20.30 26.25
N CYS A 295 -7.58 -19.67 25.55
CA CYS A 295 -6.15 -19.74 25.86
C CYS A 295 -5.48 -18.37 25.98
N ILE A 296 -6.10 -17.30 25.49
CA ILE A 296 -5.62 -15.92 25.62
C ILE A 296 -6.43 -15.22 26.73
N PRO A 297 -5.78 -14.62 27.73
CA PRO A 297 -6.46 -13.78 28.73
C PRO A 297 -7.18 -12.59 28.08
N GLU A 298 -8.31 -12.18 28.67
CA GLU A 298 -9.21 -11.16 28.10
C GLU A 298 -8.52 -9.80 27.88
N GLU A 299 -7.62 -9.43 28.79
CA GLU A 299 -6.85 -8.19 28.74
C GLU A 299 -5.85 -8.11 27.57
N TYR A 300 -5.53 -9.23 26.93
CA TYR A 300 -4.64 -9.31 25.76
C TYR A 300 -5.41 -9.57 24.45
N MET A 301 -6.74 -9.60 24.49
CA MET A 301 -7.54 -9.79 23.29
C MET A 301 -7.58 -8.50 22.46
N PRO A 302 -7.22 -8.55 21.16
CA PRO A 302 -7.34 -7.40 20.28
C PRO A 302 -8.79 -7.17 19.86
N GLU A 303 -9.05 -6.02 19.26
CA GLU A 303 -10.28 -5.79 18.51
C GLU A 303 -10.29 -6.63 17.22
N PHE A 304 -11.40 -7.33 16.97
CA PHE A 304 -11.60 -8.06 15.72
C PHE A 304 -12.49 -7.23 14.80
N VAL A 305 -11.99 -6.92 13.59
CA VAL A 305 -12.71 -6.13 12.59
C VAL A 305 -12.89 -6.97 11.34
N PHE A 306 -14.10 -7.01 10.77
CA PHE A 306 -14.34 -7.68 9.50
C PHE A 306 -14.27 -6.68 8.35
N LEU A 307 -13.47 -7.00 7.33
CA LEU A 307 -13.31 -6.22 6.10
C LEU A 307 -13.85 -7.03 4.91
N PRO A 308 -15.09 -6.76 4.45
CA PRO A 308 -15.69 -7.49 3.33
C PRO A 308 -14.99 -7.18 1.99
N ASP A 309 -14.36 -6.02 1.88
CA ASP A 309 -13.63 -5.56 0.71
C ASP A 309 -12.35 -4.85 1.18
N THR A 310 -11.28 -5.03 0.41
CA THR A 310 -9.96 -4.43 0.66
C THR A 310 -9.40 -3.72 -0.56
N GLU A 311 -10.16 -3.61 -1.66
CA GLU A 311 -9.66 -3.03 -2.90
C GLU A 311 -9.27 -1.55 -2.72
N GLU A 312 -10.09 -0.76 -2.03
CA GLU A 312 -9.77 0.63 -1.75
C GLU A 312 -8.49 0.76 -0.91
N TYR A 313 -8.37 -0.04 0.16
CA TYR A 313 -7.18 -0.08 1.00
C TYR A 313 -5.95 -0.54 0.20
N TYR A 314 -6.10 -1.48 -0.73
CA TYR A 314 -5.01 -1.91 -1.60
C TYR A 314 -4.51 -0.75 -2.47
N LEU A 315 -5.42 -0.09 -3.18
CA LEU A 315 -5.13 1.05 -4.04
C LEU A 315 -4.48 2.20 -3.26
N LYS A 316 -5.01 2.51 -2.08
CA LYS A 316 -4.49 3.58 -1.21
C LYS A 316 -3.14 3.20 -0.61
N GLY A 317 -2.93 1.94 -0.27
CA GLY A 317 -1.64 1.42 0.18
C GLY A 317 -0.55 1.59 -0.86
N MET A 318 -0.83 1.24 -2.13
CA MET A 318 0.12 1.46 -3.23
C MET A 318 0.42 2.95 -3.42
N TYR A 319 -0.60 3.81 -3.39
CA TYR A 319 -0.42 5.26 -3.47
C TYR A 319 0.43 5.82 -2.31
N TRP A 320 0.14 5.46 -1.06
CA TRP A 320 0.91 5.96 0.08
C TRP A 320 2.34 5.45 0.10
N ALA A 321 2.56 4.19 -0.31
CA ALA A 321 3.91 3.66 -0.48
C ALA A 321 4.70 4.40 -1.57
N ALA A 322 4.04 4.81 -2.67
CA ALA A 322 4.66 5.62 -3.72
C ALA A 322 5.08 7.00 -3.20
N VAL A 323 4.19 7.64 -2.44
CA VAL A 323 4.45 8.95 -1.82
C VAL A 323 5.68 8.90 -0.93
N GLU A 324 5.76 7.93 -0.01
CA GLU A 324 6.90 7.82 0.90
C GLU A 324 8.20 7.39 0.23
N ARG A 325 8.11 6.52 -0.78
CA ARG A 325 9.29 6.08 -1.52
C ARG A 325 9.97 7.26 -2.22
N LYS A 326 9.17 8.13 -2.85
CA LYS A 326 9.68 9.34 -3.50
C LYS A 326 10.51 10.20 -2.54
N GLU A 327 10.12 10.26 -1.27
CA GLU A 327 10.81 11.04 -0.24
C GLU A 327 12.16 10.46 0.17
N ASN A 328 12.33 9.14 0.01
CA ASN A 328 13.58 8.45 0.30
C ASN A 328 14.53 8.39 -0.90
N MET A 329 14.07 8.70 -2.12
CA MET A 329 14.83 8.56 -3.37
C MET A 329 15.26 9.90 -4.01
N GLU A 330 14.54 11.00 -3.78
CA GLU A 330 14.97 12.36 -4.19
C GLU A 330 16.18 12.85 -3.40
#